data_AF-A0A7K7B4W5-F1
#
_entry.id   AF-A0A7K7B4W5-F1
#
_cell.length_a   1.000
_cell.length_b   1.000
_cell.length_c   1.000
_cell.angle_alpha   90.00
_cell.angle_beta   90.00
_cell.angle_gamma   90.00
#
_symmetry.space_group_name_H-M   'P 1'
#
loop_
_entity.id
_entity.type
_entity.pdbx_description
1 polymer ?
#
loop_
_entity_poly.entity_id
_entity_poly.type
_entity_poly.pdbx_seq_one_letter_code
_entity_poly.pdbx_strand_id
1 'polypeptide(L)'
;QYNLFRGETQFNFPKEPETVTFETPFGKFGIFTCFDILFHDPAVVLVNELQVDTVLFPTAWMNVLPFLTAVEFHSAWAMGMGVNLLSANTHNIGMAMTGGGIFTPEGPVAYHYDTETEEGHLLIAELSSRPHLSPMYTLAVNWSLYATSIKKIPEEQNTFTGAVRRDVFTFTELTHKTGNHTVCQKDLCCHLSYRMSDKSKEEVYVLGAFDGLHGSVIKYHWQICTLLKCKSTDQKSCGQPVETAQTKFDMFSLSGTFGTSYVFPEVLYSGIQLAPGEFEVLRDGRLKSKHSLSKPLLTVTLFGRHYEKDPPHPLRTSI
;
A
#
# COMPACT_ATOMS: atom_id res chain seq x y z
N GLN A 1 -0.46 21.29 6.21
CA GLN A 1 -0.15 19.90 6.62
C GLN A 1 -0.58 19.72 8.06
N TYR A 2 -1.39 18.71 8.33
CA TYR A 2 -1.94 18.49 9.68
C TYR A 2 -1.04 17.55 10.49
N ASN A 3 -0.54 16.48 9.87
CA ASN A 3 0.29 15.45 10.47
C ASN A 3 1.75 15.71 10.09
N LEU A 4 2.49 16.39 10.97
CA LEU A 4 3.91 16.65 10.77
C LEU A 4 4.74 15.37 10.98
N PHE A 5 5.70 15.16 10.09
CA PHE A 5 6.66 14.07 10.20
C PHE A 5 7.67 14.34 11.33
N ARG A 6 8.23 13.27 11.88
CA ARG A 6 9.26 13.39 12.92
C ARG A 6 10.49 14.11 12.37
N GLY A 7 10.76 15.31 12.89
CA GLY A 7 11.91 16.14 12.47
C GLY A 7 11.49 17.49 11.88
N GLU A 8 10.20 17.67 11.58
CA GLU A 8 9.64 18.95 11.10
C GLU A 8 9.42 19.95 12.25
N THR A 9 10.47 20.24 13.02
CA THR A 9 10.40 21.10 14.22
C THR A 9 10.24 22.58 13.91
N GLN A 10 10.41 22.97 12.65
CA GLN A 10 10.24 24.33 12.15
C GLN A 10 8.77 24.72 11.93
N PHE A 11 7.83 23.76 11.97
CA PHE A 11 6.41 23.98 11.75
C PHE A 11 5.58 23.76 13.02
N ASN A 12 4.40 24.37 13.07
CA ASN A 12 3.44 24.18 14.15
C ASN A 12 2.32 23.24 13.69
N PHE A 13 1.78 22.45 14.62
CA PHE A 13 0.55 21.70 14.37
C PHE A 13 -0.64 22.68 14.34
N PRO A 14 -1.53 22.59 13.33
CA PRO A 14 -2.83 23.26 13.40
C PRO A 14 -3.62 22.79 14.62
N LYS A 15 -4.46 23.67 15.18
CA LYS A 15 -5.29 23.33 16.35
C LYS A 15 -6.31 22.24 16.02
N GLU A 16 -6.95 22.36 14.86
CA GLU A 16 -7.94 21.44 14.34
C GLU A 16 -7.53 20.98 12.93
N PRO A 17 -7.99 19.81 12.46
CA PRO A 17 -7.77 19.41 11.08
C PRO A 17 -8.45 20.37 10.11
N GLU A 18 -7.70 20.85 9.12
CA GLU A 18 -8.22 21.71 8.05
C GLU A 18 -8.57 20.86 6.83
N THR A 19 -9.86 20.77 6.50
CA THR A 19 -10.34 20.10 5.29
C THR A 19 -10.51 21.11 4.17
N VAL A 20 -9.54 21.18 3.26
CA VAL A 20 -9.52 22.18 2.18
C VAL A 20 -9.98 21.55 0.87
N THR A 21 -11.03 22.13 0.27
CA THR A 21 -11.55 21.72 -1.04
C THR A 21 -11.82 22.91 -1.95
N PHE A 22 -11.80 22.70 -3.26
CA PHE A 22 -12.23 23.69 -4.25
C PHE A 22 -12.88 23.00 -5.46
N GLU A 23 -13.80 23.71 -6.10
CA GLU A 23 -14.56 23.22 -7.26
C GLU A 23 -13.97 23.73 -8.56
N THR A 24 -13.96 22.89 -9.59
CA THR A 24 -13.55 23.26 -10.94
C THR A 24 -14.53 22.68 -11.97
N PRO A 25 -14.54 23.16 -13.24
CA PRO A 25 -15.33 22.53 -14.30
C PRO A 25 -15.00 21.05 -14.56
N PHE A 26 -13.84 20.58 -14.10
CA PHE A 26 -13.33 19.21 -14.31
C PHE A 26 -13.20 18.43 -12.99
N GLY A 27 -14.01 18.75 -11.99
CA GLY A 27 -14.16 17.96 -10.76
C GLY A 27 -13.93 18.76 -9.49
N LYS A 28 -14.28 18.14 -8.36
CA LYS A 28 -14.03 18.65 -7.01
C LYS A 28 -12.67 18.19 -6.53
N PHE A 29 -11.86 19.12 -6.01
CA PHE A 29 -10.51 18.84 -5.56
C PHE A 29 -10.39 18.95 -4.05
N GLY A 30 -9.62 18.03 -3.46
CA GLY A 30 -9.08 18.12 -2.11
C GLY A 30 -7.56 18.27 -2.12
N ILE A 31 -6.98 18.70 -1.00
CA ILE A 31 -5.52 18.78 -0.85
C ILE A 31 -5.09 18.37 0.55
N PHE A 32 -4.04 17.56 0.63
CA PHE A 32 -3.29 17.27 1.86
C PHE A 32 -1.82 17.02 1.51
N THR A 33 -0.95 16.90 2.52
CA THR A 33 0.50 16.93 2.28
C THR A 33 1.22 15.73 2.91
N CYS A 34 2.02 15.05 2.10
CA CYS A 34 2.97 14.03 2.52
C CYS A 34 2.40 13.05 3.57
N PHE A 35 2.88 13.14 4.82
CA PHE A 35 2.56 12.21 5.90
C PHE A 35 1.06 12.16 6.24
N ASP A 36 0.27 13.17 5.86
CA ASP A 36 -1.19 13.20 6.00
C ASP A 36 -1.88 11.97 5.39
N ILE A 37 -1.33 11.37 4.32
CA ILE A 37 -1.91 10.21 3.62
C ILE A 37 -2.08 8.96 4.52
N LEU A 38 -1.31 8.87 5.60
CA LEU A 38 -1.32 7.73 6.53
C LEU A 38 -2.36 7.86 7.66
N PHE A 39 -3.08 8.99 7.74
CA PHE A 39 -3.99 9.33 8.84
C PHE A 39 -5.42 9.54 8.35
N HIS A 40 -6.37 9.49 9.30
CA HIS A 40 -7.77 9.73 9.00
C HIS A 40 -7.98 11.19 8.56
N ASP A 41 -7.51 12.14 9.37
CA ASP A 41 -7.71 13.56 9.08
C ASP A 41 -6.46 14.18 8.45
N PRO A 42 -6.61 14.98 7.37
CA PRO A 42 -7.85 15.24 6.62
C PRO A 42 -8.11 14.21 5.49
N ALA A 43 -7.19 13.27 5.25
CA ALA A 43 -7.14 12.49 4.02
C ALA A 43 -8.40 11.63 3.75
N VAL A 44 -8.90 10.92 4.78
CA VAL A 44 -10.11 10.10 4.69
C VAL A 44 -11.36 10.97 4.64
N VAL A 45 -11.43 12.02 5.44
CA VAL A 45 -12.58 12.96 5.48
C VAL A 45 -12.80 13.63 4.13
N LEU A 46 -11.73 14.04 3.46
CA LEU A 46 -11.81 14.64 2.11
C LEU A 46 -12.51 13.73 1.11
N VAL A 47 -12.27 12.41 1.18
CA VAL A 47 -12.88 11.45 0.27
C VAL A 47 -14.28 11.05 0.75
N ASN A 48 -14.42 10.58 1.99
CA ASN A 48 -15.64 9.93 2.45
C ASN A 48 -16.75 10.93 2.79
N GLU A 49 -16.40 12.08 3.36
CA GLU A 49 -17.40 13.06 3.80
C GLU A 49 -17.56 14.17 2.75
N LEU A 50 -16.46 14.65 2.20
CA LEU A 50 -16.46 15.76 1.25
C LEU A 50 -16.55 15.32 -0.22
N GLN A 51 -16.43 14.01 -0.51
CA GLN A 51 -16.68 13.41 -1.82
C GLN A 51 -15.88 14.11 -2.94
N VAL A 52 -14.59 14.34 -2.71
CA VAL A 52 -13.69 14.91 -3.74
C VAL A 52 -13.47 13.90 -4.86
N ASP A 53 -13.41 14.39 -6.10
CA ASP A 53 -13.08 13.57 -7.28
C ASP A 53 -11.58 13.30 -7.38
N THR A 54 -10.79 14.30 -6.98
CA THR A 54 -9.34 14.33 -7.16
C THR A 54 -8.64 14.93 -5.96
N VAL A 55 -7.51 14.35 -5.57
CA VAL A 55 -6.64 14.86 -4.50
C VAL A 55 -5.34 15.37 -5.10
N LEU A 56 -4.99 16.62 -4.77
CA LEU A 56 -3.65 17.16 -4.98
C LEU A 56 -2.76 16.76 -3.80
N PHE A 57 -1.61 16.16 -4.10
CA PHE A 57 -0.73 15.59 -3.09
C PHE A 57 0.74 16.01 -3.30
N PRO A 58 1.10 17.23 -2.85
CA PRO A 58 2.50 17.61 -2.71
C PRO A 58 3.16 16.76 -1.61
N THR A 59 4.36 16.24 -1.88
CA THR A 59 5.05 15.36 -0.96
C THR A 59 6.58 15.47 -1.07
N ALA A 60 7.26 15.14 0.03
CA ALA A 60 8.71 14.98 0.13
C ALA A 60 8.96 13.63 0.80
N TRP A 61 8.60 12.58 0.08
CA TRP A 61 8.47 11.22 0.62
C TRP A 61 9.79 10.47 0.54
N MET A 62 10.30 10.02 1.69
CA MET A 62 11.44 9.11 1.75
C MET A 62 10.96 7.68 1.55
N ASN A 63 11.42 7.03 0.49
CA ASN A 63 11.01 5.67 0.14
C ASN A 63 11.46 4.66 1.20
N VAL A 64 10.53 3.81 1.63
CA VAL A 64 10.80 2.75 2.60
C VAL A 64 10.14 1.44 2.16
N LEU A 65 10.94 0.57 1.55
CA LEU A 65 10.51 -0.78 1.24
C LEU A 65 10.22 -1.61 2.52
N PRO A 66 9.35 -2.61 2.44
CA PRO A 66 8.65 -3.09 1.23
C PRO A 66 7.26 -2.49 0.98
N PHE A 67 6.76 -1.54 1.78
CA PHE A 67 5.34 -1.11 1.72
C PHE A 67 5.12 0.42 1.65
N LEU A 68 6.17 1.22 1.76
CA LEU A 68 6.07 2.68 1.83
C LEU A 68 7.00 3.30 0.79
N THR A 69 7.08 2.70 -0.39
CA THR A 69 7.63 3.37 -1.57
C THR A 69 6.57 4.32 -2.12
N ALA A 70 6.94 5.55 -2.50
CA ALA A 70 5.99 6.59 -2.90
C ALA A 70 5.04 6.12 -4.00
N VAL A 71 5.56 5.66 -5.14
CA VAL A 71 4.70 5.21 -6.26
C VAL A 71 3.82 4.01 -5.90
N GLU A 72 4.31 3.13 -5.04
CA GLU A 72 3.60 1.95 -4.55
C GLU A 72 2.41 2.36 -3.67
N PHE A 73 2.69 3.00 -2.54
CA PHE A 73 1.68 3.32 -1.54
C PHE A 73 0.68 4.38 -2.05
N HIS A 74 1.16 5.40 -2.77
CA HIS A 74 0.27 6.47 -3.26
C HIS A 74 -0.71 5.93 -4.31
N SER A 75 -0.26 5.06 -5.21
CA SER A 75 -1.15 4.44 -6.21
C SER A 75 -2.16 3.49 -5.56
N ALA A 76 -1.72 2.71 -4.56
CA ALA A 76 -2.59 1.84 -3.78
C ALA A 76 -3.64 2.63 -2.98
N TRP A 77 -3.26 3.78 -2.42
CA TRP A 77 -4.18 4.66 -1.71
C TRP A 77 -5.26 5.22 -2.64
N ALA A 78 -4.88 5.70 -3.83
CA ALA A 78 -5.83 6.17 -4.84
C ALA A 78 -6.84 5.09 -5.25
N MET A 79 -6.35 3.86 -5.46
CA MET A 79 -7.19 2.69 -5.76
C MET A 79 -8.13 2.33 -4.60
N GLY A 80 -7.61 2.26 -3.36
CA GLY A 80 -8.39 1.88 -2.18
C GLY A 80 -9.43 2.92 -1.78
N MET A 81 -9.14 4.21 -1.98
CA MET A 81 -10.05 5.31 -1.69
C MET A 81 -10.99 5.65 -2.86
N GLY A 82 -10.72 5.14 -4.06
CA GLY A 82 -11.56 5.38 -5.23
C GLY A 82 -11.55 6.83 -5.70
N VAL A 83 -10.38 7.48 -5.69
CA VAL A 83 -10.20 8.86 -6.20
C VAL A 83 -9.01 8.98 -7.15
N ASN A 84 -8.98 10.04 -7.95
CA ASN A 84 -7.75 10.43 -8.62
C ASN A 84 -6.76 11.02 -7.60
N LEU A 85 -5.47 10.74 -7.74
CA LEU A 85 -4.41 11.29 -6.90
C LEU A 85 -3.26 11.83 -7.76
N LEU A 86 -2.94 13.11 -7.61
CA LEU A 86 -1.82 13.77 -8.27
C LEU A 86 -0.68 13.92 -7.26
N SER A 87 0.26 12.98 -7.30
CA SER A 87 1.39 12.90 -6.38
C SER A 87 2.63 13.59 -6.95
N ALA A 88 2.96 14.77 -6.43
CA ALA A 88 4.15 15.52 -6.80
C ALA A 88 5.21 15.39 -5.71
N ASN A 89 6.22 14.56 -5.95
CA ASN A 89 7.29 14.28 -4.99
C ASN A 89 8.55 15.10 -5.27
N THR A 90 9.33 15.35 -4.21
CA THR A 90 10.69 15.89 -4.33
C THR A 90 11.62 14.86 -4.96
N HIS A 91 12.55 15.33 -5.79
CA HIS A 91 13.63 14.50 -6.32
C HIS A 91 14.94 14.81 -5.57
N ASN A 92 15.30 13.94 -4.63
CA ASN A 92 16.53 13.99 -3.85
C ASN A 92 16.96 12.55 -3.52
N ILE A 93 17.81 11.99 -4.38
CA ILE A 93 18.31 10.62 -4.28
C ILE A 93 19.05 10.35 -2.97
N GLY A 94 19.75 11.36 -2.43
CA GLY A 94 20.50 11.24 -1.17
C GLY A 94 19.61 11.03 0.06
N MET A 95 18.33 11.36 -0.04
CA MET A 95 17.31 11.12 1.00
C MET A 95 16.31 10.03 0.60
N ALA A 96 16.59 9.25 -0.44
CA ALA A 96 15.66 8.29 -1.02
C ALA A 96 14.31 8.93 -1.42
N MET A 97 14.32 10.20 -1.84
CA MET A 97 13.14 10.91 -2.32
C MET A 97 13.11 10.87 -3.84
N THR A 98 12.22 10.04 -4.37
CA THR A 98 11.84 9.96 -5.79
C THR A 98 10.51 9.22 -5.83
N GLY A 99 9.78 9.29 -6.93
CA GLY A 99 8.46 8.67 -7.03
C GLY A 99 7.33 9.69 -7.05
N GLY A 100 7.01 10.18 -8.24
CA GLY A 100 5.82 10.99 -8.51
C GLY A 100 4.89 10.27 -9.47
N GLY A 101 3.62 10.68 -9.53
CA GLY A 101 2.68 10.03 -10.44
C GLY A 101 1.28 10.60 -10.44
N ILE A 102 0.54 10.14 -11.44
CA ILE A 102 -0.87 10.41 -11.68
C ILE A 102 -1.59 9.06 -11.58
N PHE A 103 -2.41 8.93 -10.55
CA PHE A 103 -3.05 7.67 -10.17
C PHE A 103 -4.58 7.81 -10.21
N THR A 104 -5.27 6.76 -10.64
CA THR A 104 -6.74 6.69 -10.66
C THR A 104 -7.22 5.48 -9.87
N PRO A 105 -8.55 5.34 -9.63
CA PRO A 105 -9.11 4.15 -8.98
C PRO A 105 -8.77 2.83 -9.70
N GLU A 106 -8.56 2.88 -11.01
CA GLU A 106 -8.25 1.71 -11.84
C GLU A 106 -6.75 1.36 -11.86
N GLY A 107 -5.87 2.27 -11.42
CA GLY A 107 -4.43 2.07 -11.35
C GLY A 107 -3.61 3.30 -11.77
N PRO A 108 -2.27 3.14 -11.87
CA PRO A 108 -1.40 4.23 -12.27
C PRO A 108 -1.49 4.52 -13.78
N VAL A 109 -1.66 5.79 -14.15
CA VAL A 109 -1.72 6.25 -15.56
C VAL A 109 -0.35 6.70 -16.03
N ALA A 110 0.35 7.45 -15.20
CA ALA A 110 1.73 7.88 -15.44
C ALA A 110 2.45 7.92 -14.09
N TYR A 111 3.69 7.44 -14.04
CA TYR A 111 4.53 7.55 -12.85
C TYR A 111 5.99 7.63 -13.24
N HIS A 112 6.80 8.15 -12.33
CA HIS A 112 8.23 8.28 -12.50
C HIS A 112 8.92 7.89 -11.20
N TYR A 113 9.91 7.01 -11.30
CA TYR A 113 10.79 6.60 -10.22
C TYR A 113 12.21 6.54 -10.80
N ASP A 114 13.13 7.28 -10.20
CA ASP A 114 14.52 7.35 -10.65
C ASP A 114 15.45 7.55 -9.45
N THR A 115 16.43 6.66 -9.33
CA THR A 115 17.48 6.70 -8.31
C THR A 115 18.87 6.89 -8.92
N GLU A 116 18.95 7.04 -10.24
CA GLU A 116 20.20 7.10 -10.99
C GLU A 116 20.59 8.54 -11.36
N THR A 117 19.61 9.42 -11.63
CA THR A 117 19.86 10.81 -12.04
C THR A 117 19.40 11.83 -11.01
N GLU A 118 19.81 13.09 -11.16
CA GLU A 118 19.34 14.24 -10.35
C GLU A 118 18.28 15.08 -11.09
N GLU A 119 17.76 14.59 -12.21
CA GLU A 119 16.88 15.36 -13.09
C GLU A 119 15.45 15.45 -12.55
N GLY A 120 14.82 16.61 -12.79
CA GLY A 120 13.38 16.76 -12.58
C GLY A 120 12.59 16.04 -13.67
N HIS A 121 11.33 15.70 -13.38
CA HIS A 121 10.46 15.03 -14.35
C HIS A 121 9.06 15.63 -14.38
N LEU A 122 8.51 15.85 -15.58
CA LEU A 122 7.14 16.33 -15.79
C LEU A 122 6.28 15.19 -16.34
N LEU A 123 5.20 14.87 -15.64
CA LEU A 123 4.19 13.89 -16.07
C LEU A 123 2.92 14.61 -16.49
N ILE A 124 2.34 14.20 -17.62
CA ILE A 124 1.07 14.71 -18.14
C ILE A 124 0.22 13.50 -18.53
N ALA A 125 -1.05 13.51 -18.11
CA ALA A 125 -2.03 12.51 -18.49
C ALA A 125 -3.44 13.11 -18.50
N GLU A 126 -4.33 12.50 -19.28
CA GLU A 126 -5.76 12.80 -19.26
C GLU A 126 -6.48 11.92 -18.24
N LEU A 127 -7.39 12.50 -17.48
CA LEU A 127 -8.14 11.84 -16.41
C LEU A 127 -9.63 12.06 -16.56
N SER A 128 -10.43 11.12 -16.05
CA SER A 128 -11.85 11.37 -15.84
C SER A 128 -12.02 12.41 -14.74
N SER A 129 -12.77 13.48 -15.04
CA SER A 129 -13.12 14.52 -14.07
C SER A 129 -13.91 14.01 -12.87
N ARG A 130 -14.68 12.93 -13.06
CA ARG A 130 -15.56 12.34 -12.03
C ARG A 130 -15.43 10.82 -12.09
N PRO A 131 -14.35 10.26 -11.50
CA PRO A 131 -14.07 8.83 -11.62
C PRO A 131 -15.19 7.96 -10.99
N HIS A 132 -15.90 8.48 -9.98
CA HIS A 132 -17.04 7.80 -9.36
C HIS A 132 -18.24 7.57 -10.30
N LEU A 133 -18.32 8.29 -11.42
CA LEU A 133 -19.33 8.09 -12.46
C LEU A 133 -18.87 7.12 -13.56
N SER A 134 -17.62 6.66 -13.50
CA SER A 134 -17.07 5.71 -14.47
C SER A 134 -17.81 4.38 -14.37
N PRO A 135 -18.16 3.72 -15.50
CA PRO A 135 -18.65 2.34 -15.47
C PRO A 135 -17.63 1.36 -14.87
N MET A 136 -16.35 1.73 -14.88
CA MET A 136 -15.24 0.97 -14.31
C MET A 136 -15.02 1.25 -12.83
N TYR A 137 -15.78 2.19 -12.23
CA TYR A 137 -15.69 2.49 -10.82
C TYR A 137 -16.02 1.26 -9.99
N THR A 138 -15.06 0.85 -9.17
CA THR A 138 -15.21 -0.30 -8.29
C THR A 138 -16.12 0.08 -7.13
N LEU A 139 -17.26 -0.62 -7.02
CA LEU A 139 -18.14 -0.50 -5.85
C LEU A 139 -17.39 -0.89 -4.57
N ALA A 140 -17.92 -0.41 -3.43
CA ALA A 140 -17.41 -0.70 -2.10
C ALA A 140 -17.00 -2.17 -1.93
N VAL A 141 -15.73 -2.38 -1.57
CA VAL A 141 -15.13 -3.70 -1.37
C VAL A 141 -15.38 -4.14 0.06
N ASN A 142 -15.90 -5.35 0.24
CA ASN A 142 -15.90 -5.97 1.56
C ASN A 142 -14.62 -6.80 1.72
N TRP A 143 -13.60 -6.18 2.30
CA TRP A 143 -12.26 -6.74 2.42
C TRP A 143 -12.16 -8.06 3.19
N SER A 144 -13.16 -8.39 4.02
CA SER A 144 -13.18 -9.60 4.84
C SER A 144 -14.08 -10.71 4.30
N LEU A 145 -14.91 -10.43 3.27
CA LEU A 145 -16.00 -11.33 2.85
C LEU A 145 -15.50 -12.69 2.38
N TYR A 146 -14.53 -12.72 1.49
CA TYR A 146 -13.95 -13.99 1.02
C TYR A 146 -13.18 -14.68 2.15
N ALA A 147 -12.30 -13.94 2.84
CA ALA A 147 -11.42 -14.50 3.86
C ALA A 147 -12.19 -15.15 5.03
N THR A 148 -13.35 -14.62 5.40
CA THR A 148 -14.20 -15.18 6.47
C THR A 148 -15.10 -16.32 6.02
N SER A 149 -15.37 -16.45 4.72
CA SER A 149 -16.30 -17.47 4.17
C SER A 149 -15.62 -18.75 3.70
N ILE A 150 -14.32 -18.72 3.42
CA ILE A 150 -13.58 -19.92 3.02
C ILE A 150 -13.51 -20.94 4.16
N LYS A 151 -13.52 -22.23 3.80
CA LYS A 151 -13.20 -23.29 4.76
C LYS A 151 -11.82 -23.01 5.33
N LYS A 152 -11.69 -23.09 6.65
CA LYS A 152 -10.39 -22.92 7.34
C LYS A 152 -9.37 -23.85 6.69
N ILE A 153 -8.47 -23.25 5.90
CA ILE A 153 -7.22 -23.91 5.52
C ILE A 153 -6.47 -24.08 6.84
N PRO A 154 -5.98 -25.28 7.18
CA PRO A 154 -5.19 -25.48 8.39
C PRO A 154 -4.09 -24.42 8.43
N GLU A 155 -3.97 -23.74 9.58
CA GLU A 155 -2.87 -22.81 9.78
C GLU A 155 -1.55 -23.54 9.60
N GLU A 156 -0.57 -22.85 9.00
CA GLU A 156 0.72 -23.45 8.72
C GLU A 156 1.43 -23.86 10.01
N GLN A 157 1.92 -25.11 10.06
CA GLN A 157 2.63 -25.61 11.25
C GLN A 157 4.06 -25.06 11.36
N ASN A 158 4.62 -24.53 10.27
CA ASN A 158 6.01 -24.07 10.17
C ASN A 158 6.11 -22.54 10.03
N THR A 159 5.37 -21.80 10.86
CA THR A 159 5.48 -20.33 10.89
C THR A 159 6.72 -19.85 11.65
N PHE A 160 7.25 -18.69 11.29
CA PHE A 160 8.34 -18.02 11.99
C PHE A 160 8.09 -16.52 12.10
N THR A 161 8.75 -15.84 13.03
CA THR A 161 8.66 -14.39 13.16
C THR A 161 9.76 -13.70 12.35
N GLY A 162 9.41 -12.63 11.63
CA GLY A 162 10.37 -11.78 10.92
C GLY A 162 10.05 -10.30 11.12
N ALA A 163 11.07 -9.45 11.10
CA ALA A 163 10.89 -8.02 11.31
C ALA A 163 10.81 -7.29 9.97
N VAL A 164 9.70 -6.59 9.72
CA VAL A 164 9.65 -5.53 8.72
C VAL A 164 9.95 -4.23 9.46
N ARG A 165 11.18 -3.74 9.34
CA ARG A 165 11.72 -2.66 10.17
C ARG A 165 11.61 -2.97 11.68
N ARG A 166 10.60 -2.42 12.35
CA ARG A 166 10.35 -2.57 13.80
C ARG A 166 9.11 -3.40 14.09
N ASP A 167 8.35 -3.74 13.07
CA ASP A 167 7.09 -4.46 13.18
C ASP A 167 7.39 -5.95 13.02
N VAL A 168 6.98 -6.75 13.99
CA VAL A 168 7.24 -8.19 14.00
C VAL A 168 6.06 -8.90 13.36
N PHE A 169 6.28 -9.39 12.14
CA PHE A 169 5.32 -10.16 11.35
C PHE A 169 5.40 -11.64 11.71
N THR A 170 4.31 -12.35 11.48
CA THR A 170 4.28 -13.82 11.45
C THR A 170 4.32 -14.25 9.99
N PHE A 171 5.32 -15.04 9.61
CA PHE A 171 5.59 -15.48 8.25
C PHE A 171 5.48 -17.00 8.10
N THR A 172 5.19 -17.44 6.88
CA THR A 172 5.37 -18.81 6.40
C THR A 172 6.02 -18.81 5.02
N GLU A 173 6.91 -19.76 4.76
CA GLU A 173 7.68 -19.84 3.51
C GLU A 173 6.89 -20.54 2.39
N LEU A 174 6.97 -19.99 1.18
CA LEU A 174 6.42 -20.59 -0.04
C LEU A 174 7.41 -21.63 -0.59
N THR A 175 7.41 -22.83 -0.01
CA THR A 175 8.38 -23.89 -0.32
C THR A 175 8.21 -24.50 -1.71
N HIS A 176 6.99 -24.51 -2.26
CA HIS A 176 6.68 -25.11 -3.56
C HIS A 176 6.42 -24.06 -4.65
N LYS A 177 6.44 -24.48 -5.92
CA LYS A 177 6.07 -23.59 -7.06
C LYS A 177 4.60 -23.16 -7.03
N THR A 178 3.74 -23.97 -6.40
CA THR A 178 2.31 -23.72 -6.26
C THR A 178 1.88 -24.04 -4.85
N GLY A 179 0.99 -23.24 -4.27
CA GLY A 179 0.51 -23.50 -2.93
C GLY A 179 -0.70 -22.66 -2.56
N ASN A 180 -1.36 -23.09 -1.48
CA ASN A 180 -2.38 -22.35 -0.76
C ASN A 180 -1.94 -22.27 0.70
N HIS A 181 -1.71 -21.08 1.21
CA HIS A 181 -1.20 -20.87 2.57
C HIS A 181 -2.12 -19.95 3.37
N THR A 182 -2.13 -20.17 4.68
CA THR A 182 -2.79 -19.29 5.65
C THR A 182 -1.85 -19.02 6.81
N VAL A 183 -1.70 -17.74 7.17
CA VAL A 183 -0.95 -17.31 8.36
C VAL A 183 -1.78 -16.27 9.10
N CYS A 184 -1.83 -16.38 10.42
CA CYS A 184 -2.59 -15.45 11.26
C CYS A 184 -1.66 -14.71 12.23
N GLN A 185 -2.02 -13.47 12.55
CA GLN A 185 -1.47 -12.74 13.68
C GLN A 185 -2.60 -11.95 14.35
N LYS A 186 -2.88 -12.25 15.63
CA LYS A 186 -4.01 -11.70 16.38
C LYS A 186 -5.34 -11.89 15.63
N ASP A 187 -6.03 -10.80 15.28
CA ASP A 187 -7.35 -10.83 14.64
C ASP A 187 -7.27 -10.95 13.11
N LEU A 188 -6.07 -10.84 12.53
CA LEU A 188 -5.84 -10.90 11.09
C LEU A 188 -5.34 -12.28 10.66
N CYS A 189 -6.10 -12.95 9.82
CA CYS A 189 -5.67 -14.12 9.05
C CYS A 189 -5.54 -13.75 7.58
N CYS A 190 -4.40 -14.09 6.98
CA CYS A 190 -4.07 -13.81 5.59
C CYS A 190 -4.04 -15.11 4.79
N HIS A 191 -4.66 -15.10 3.61
CA HIS A 191 -4.80 -16.27 2.74
C HIS A 191 -4.20 -15.97 1.37
N LEU A 192 -3.34 -16.87 0.90
CA LEU A 192 -2.69 -16.77 -0.40
C LEU A 192 -2.88 -18.06 -1.20
N SER A 193 -3.34 -17.92 -2.44
CA SER A 193 -3.21 -18.93 -3.49
C SER A 193 -2.25 -18.42 -4.55
N TYR A 194 -1.26 -19.22 -4.95
CA TYR A 194 -0.25 -18.76 -5.91
C TYR A 194 0.27 -19.87 -6.84
N ARG A 195 0.83 -19.44 -7.97
CA ARG A 195 1.61 -20.25 -8.90
C ARG A 195 2.77 -19.43 -9.44
N MET A 196 3.99 -19.86 -9.16
CA MET A 196 5.23 -19.32 -9.74
C MET A 196 5.47 -19.96 -11.11
N SER A 197 5.82 -19.15 -12.12
CA SER A 197 6.24 -19.66 -13.43
C SER A 197 7.55 -20.44 -13.27
N ASP A 198 8.54 -19.78 -12.68
CA ASP A 198 9.84 -20.34 -12.34
C ASP A 198 10.29 -19.91 -10.96
N LYS A 199 10.27 -20.85 -10.02
CA LYS A 199 10.86 -20.66 -8.68
C LYS A 199 12.38 -20.71 -8.81
N SER A 200 13.04 -19.56 -8.62
CA SER A 200 14.49 -19.51 -8.46
C SER A 200 14.89 -20.25 -7.18
N LYS A 201 15.96 -21.06 -7.23
CA LYS A 201 16.51 -21.72 -6.03
C LYS A 201 17.22 -20.75 -5.09
N GLU A 202 17.53 -19.55 -5.59
CA GLU A 202 18.25 -18.50 -4.88
C GLU A 202 17.31 -17.47 -4.26
N GLU A 203 16.00 -17.60 -4.48
CA GLU A 203 14.99 -16.68 -3.96
C GLU A 203 14.00 -17.38 -3.04
N VAL A 204 13.74 -16.74 -1.90
CA VAL A 204 12.75 -17.16 -0.93
C VAL A 204 11.61 -16.15 -0.95
N TYR A 205 10.39 -16.67 -0.96
CA TYR A 205 9.16 -15.88 -0.83
C TYR A 205 8.41 -16.34 0.41
N VAL A 206 7.75 -15.40 1.08
CA VAL A 206 6.94 -15.66 2.27
C VAL A 206 5.57 -15.02 2.16
N LEU A 207 4.58 -15.65 2.80
CA LEU A 207 3.31 -15.02 3.16
C LEU A 207 3.43 -14.53 4.60
N GLY A 208 3.02 -13.30 4.86
CA GLY A 208 3.06 -12.67 6.19
C GLY A 208 1.74 -12.04 6.61
N ALA A 209 1.50 -12.04 7.91
CA ALA A 209 0.44 -11.30 8.58
C ALA A 209 1.02 -10.37 9.66
N PHE A 210 0.51 -9.14 9.71
CA PHE A 210 0.74 -8.21 10.80
C PHE A 210 -0.56 -7.57 11.29
N ASP A 211 -0.75 -7.52 12.60
CA ASP A 211 -1.83 -6.80 13.26
C ASP A 211 -1.25 -6.07 14.48
N GLY A 212 -1.08 -4.75 14.41
CA GLY A 212 -0.57 -3.98 15.54
C GLY A 212 -0.21 -2.53 15.25
N LEU A 213 0.35 -1.88 16.28
CA LEU A 213 0.78 -0.49 16.22
C LEU A 213 2.16 -0.38 15.56
N HIS A 214 2.21 0.29 14.41
CA HIS A 214 3.43 0.78 13.80
C HIS A 214 3.84 2.14 14.39
N GLY A 215 5.11 2.49 14.23
CA GLY A 215 5.64 3.81 14.53
C GLY A 215 6.40 3.86 15.86
N SER A 216 7.02 5.01 16.12
CA SER A 216 7.83 5.21 17.33
C SER A 216 7.16 6.18 18.28
N VAL A 217 7.24 7.46 17.97
CA VAL A 217 6.59 8.55 18.71
C VAL A 217 5.11 8.60 18.31
N ILE A 218 4.85 8.91 17.03
CA ILE A 218 3.51 8.82 16.46
C ILE A 218 3.27 7.36 16.13
N LYS A 219 2.24 6.78 16.75
CA LYS A 219 1.85 5.38 16.57
C LYS A 219 0.53 5.30 15.83
N TYR A 220 0.41 4.31 14.97
CA TYR A 220 -0.78 4.10 14.18
C TYR A 220 -0.93 2.62 13.81
N HIS A 221 -2.16 2.14 13.79
CA HIS A 221 -2.50 0.73 13.73
C HIS A 221 -2.59 0.19 12.30
N TRP A 222 -1.81 -0.84 12.00
CA TRP A 222 -1.83 -1.53 10.73
C TRP A 222 -2.42 -2.93 10.86
N GLN A 223 -3.11 -3.35 9.81
CA GLN A 223 -3.36 -4.74 9.49
C GLN A 223 -2.78 -5.00 8.10
N ILE A 224 -1.82 -5.91 7.96
CA ILE A 224 -1.13 -6.13 6.67
C ILE A 224 -1.11 -7.62 6.35
N CYS A 225 -1.59 -7.95 5.15
CA CYS A 225 -1.33 -9.23 4.51
C CYS A 225 -0.36 -9.03 3.36
N THR A 226 0.72 -9.81 3.32
CA THR A 226 1.77 -9.60 2.31
C THR A 226 2.34 -10.91 1.79
N LEU A 227 2.47 -11.03 0.48
CA LEU A 227 3.43 -11.91 -0.18
C LEU A 227 4.67 -11.06 -0.48
N LEU A 228 5.85 -11.45 -0.01
CA LEU A 228 7.08 -10.71 -0.29
C LEU A 228 8.28 -11.61 -0.57
N LYS A 229 9.21 -11.10 -1.36
CA LYS A 229 10.55 -11.66 -1.55
C LYS A 229 11.44 -11.34 -0.34
N CYS A 230 12.15 -12.33 0.18
CA CYS A 230 13.19 -12.13 1.18
C CYS A 230 14.49 -11.65 0.53
N LYS A 231 15.31 -10.89 1.28
CA LYS A 231 16.55 -10.31 0.72
C LYS A 231 17.60 -11.37 0.37
N SER A 232 17.64 -12.45 1.14
CA SER A 232 18.47 -13.62 0.89
C SER A 232 17.68 -14.91 1.15
N THR A 233 18.35 -16.06 1.01
CA THR A 233 17.79 -17.35 1.36
C THR A 233 17.65 -17.58 2.88
N ASP A 234 18.19 -16.68 3.71
CA ASP A 234 17.98 -16.70 5.16
C ASP A 234 16.61 -16.11 5.50
N GLN A 235 15.78 -16.88 6.21
CA GLN A 235 14.46 -16.46 6.69
C GLN A 235 14.50 -15.18 7.56
N LYS A 236 15.61 -14.90 8.25
CA LYS A 236 15.79 -13.67 9.03
C LYS A 236 15.88 -12.41 8.16
N SER A 237 16.11 -12.59 6.85
CA SER A 237 16.18 -11.49 5.89
C SER A 237 14.80 -11.09 5.34
N CYS A 238 13.76 -11.88 5.59
CA CYS A 238 12.41 -11.59 5.15
C CYS A 238 11.87 -10.32 5.83
N GLY A 239 11.41 -9.36 5.03
CA GLY A 239 10.99 -8.03 5.49
C GLY A 239 12.07 -6.94 5.38
N GLN A 240 13.31 -7.29 5.04
CA GLN A 240 14.33 -6.30 4.69
C GLN A 240 14.07 -5.71 3.29
N PRO A 241 14.58 -4.49 2.99
CA PRO A 241 14.46 -3.89 1.66
C PRO A 241 15.05 -4.76 0.54
N VAL A 242 14.27 -4.92 -0.54
CA VAL A 242 14.66 -5.66 -1.76
C VAL A 242 14.18 -4.89 -2.98
N GLU A 243 15.11 -4.60 -3.90
CA GLU A 243 14.80 -3.83 -5.12
C GLU A 243 14.72 -4.71 -6.38
N THR A 244 15.31 -5.90 -6.34
CA THR A 244 15.38 -6.79 -7.51
C THR A 244 14.85 -8.19 -7.20
N ALA A 245 14.26 -8.83 -8.21
CA ALA A 245 13.77 -10.20 -8.16
C ALA A 245 13.93 -10.91 -9.51
N GLN A 246 13.89 -12.24 -9.51
CA GLN A 246 13.93 -13.08 -10.72
C GLN A 246 12.65 -13.91 -10.90
N THR A 247 11.98 -14.28 -9.82
CA THR A 247 10.81 -15.16 -9.82
C THR A 247 9.57 -14.43 -10.35
N LYS A 248 9.01 -14.96 -11.45
CA LYS A 248 7.70 -14.55 -12.00
C LYS A 248 6.58 -15.43 -11.48
N PHE A 249 5.37 -14.86 -11.45
CA PHE A 249 4.17 -15.57 -11.01
C PHE A 249 3.19 -15.69 -12.18
N ASP A 250 2.69 -16.90 -12.42
CA ASP A 250 1.57 -17.14 -13.33
C ASP A 250 0.26 -16.67 -12.71
N MET A 251 0.14 -16.80 -11.38
CA MET A 251 -0.98 -16.20 -10.66
C MET A 251 -0.70 -15.95 -9.19
N PHE A 252 -1.45 -15.02 -8.62
CA PHE A 252 -1.68 -14.90 -7.18
C PHE A 252 -3.14 -14.54 -6.88
N SER A 253 -3.59 -14.86 -5.67
CA SER A 253 -4.80 -14.34 -5.05
C SER A 253 -4.57 -14.20 -3.56
N LEU A 254 -4.55 -12.97 -3.07
CA LEU A 254 -4.34 -12.59 -1.67
C LEU A 254 -5.63 -12.03 -1.08
N SER A 255 -5.92 -12.36 0.18
CA SER A 255 -7.06 -11.83 0.95
C SER A 255 -6.76 -11.90 2.44
N GLY A 256 -7.53 -11.20 3.27
CA GLY A 256 -7.40 -11.29 4.72
C GLY A 256 -8.66 -10.92 5.49
N THR A 257 -8.73 -11.30 6.76
CA THR A 257 -9.86 -11.00 7.66
C THR A 257 -9.76 -9.57 8.23
N PHE A 258 -9.61 -8.58 7.36
CA PHE A 258 -9.43 -7.17 7.75
C PHE A 258 -10.60 -6.68 8.61
N GLY A 259 -10.26 -6.06 9.74
CA GLY A 259 -11.21 -5.39 10.64
C GLY A 259 -11.46 -3.94 10.28
N THR A 260 -11.15 -3.52 9.05
CA THR A 260 -11.27 -2.16 8.54
C THR A 260 -11.75 -2.18 7.08
N SER A 261 -12.44 -1.12 6.65
CA SER A 261 -12.78 -0.88 5.25
C SER A 261 -11.66 -0.19 4.47
N TYR A 262 -10.65 0.35 5.16
CA TYR A 262 -9.55 1.10 4.56
C TYR A 262 -8.36 0.19 4.30
N VAL A 263 -8.35 -0.44 3.14
CA VAL A 263 -7.27 -1.33 2.68
C VAL A 263 -6.78 -0.85 1.31
N PHE A 264 -5.46 -0.75 1.18
CA PHE A 264 -4.76 -0.22 0.01
C PHE A 264 -4.00 -1.37 -0.67
N PRO A 265 -4.42 -1.78 -1.88
CA PRO A 265 -3.82 -2.90 -2.61
C PRO A 265 -2.54 -2.50 -3.33
N GLU A 266 -1.44 -3.19 -3.02
CA GLU A 266 -0.09 -2.92 -3.53
C GLU A 266 0.42 -4.11 -4.35
N VAL A 267 1.01 -3.83 -5.51
CA VAL A 267 1.73 -4.82 -6.32
C VAL A 267 2.99 -4.14 -6.87
N LEU A 268 4.16 -4.64 -6.48
CA LEU A 268 5.44 -4.09 -6.88
C LEU A 268 6.31 -5.15 -7.56
N TYR A 269 6.83 -4.80 -8.72
CA TYR A 269 7.79 -5.60 -9.48
C TYR A 269 9.24 -5.18 -9.22
N SER A 270 10.15 -6.08 -9.60
CA SER A 270 11.59 -5.84 -9.64
C SER A 270 11.91 -4.51 -10.34
N GLY A 271 12.83 -3.75 -9.77
CA GLY A 271 13.17 -2.39 -10.22
C GLY A 271 12.18 -1.33 -9.78
N ILE A 272 11.37 -1.60 -8.75
CA ILE A 272 10.39 -0.64 -8.18
C ILE A 272 9.36 -0.20 -9.21
N GLN A 273 8.85 -1.18 -9.96
CA GLN A 273 7.92 -0.92 -11.07
C GLN A 273 6.51 -1.31 -10.65
N LEU A 274 5.55 -0.43 -10.93
CA LEU A 274 4.13 -0.73 -10.74
C LEU A 274 3.64 -1.72 -11.81
N ALA A 275 2.50 -2.37 -11.52
CA ALA A 275 1.89 -3.39 -12.37
C ALA A 275 0.53 -2.93 -12.98
N PRO A 276 0.48 -1.83 -13.75
CA PRO A 276 -0.78 -1.30 -14.28
C PRO A 276 -1.51 -2.35 -15.13
N GLY A 277 -2.78 -2.59 -14.80
CA GLY A 277 -3.65 -3.47 -15.60
C GLY A 277 -3.40 -4.97 -15.45
N GLU A 278 -2.41 -5.41 -14.66
CA GLU A 278 -2.08 -6.84 -14.49
C GLU A 278 -2.82 -7.52 -13.32
N PHE A 279 -3.47 -6.74 -12.46
CA PHE A 279 -4.24 -7.23 -11.31
C PHE A 279 -5.61 -6.57 -11.21
N GLU A 280 -6.45 -7.12 -10.33
CA GLU A 280 -7.75 -6.57 -9.95
C GLU A 280 -8.03 -6.83 -8.47
N VAL A 281 -8.91 -5.98 -7.91
CA VAL A 281 -9.54 -6.18 -6.62
C VAL A 281 -10.98 -6.62 -6.85
N LEU A 282 -11.34 -7.77 -6.29
CA LEU A 282 -12.71 -8.27 -6.32
C LEU A 282 -13.51 -7.67 -5.16
N ARG A 283 -14.84 -7.57 -5.34
CA ARG A 283 -15.78 -7.03 -4.32
C ARG A 283 -15.75 -7.79 -3.00
N ASP A 284 -15.29 -9.03 -3.02
CA ASP A 284 -15.17 -9.89 -1.84
C ASP A 284 -13.82 -9.78 -1.10
N GLY A 285 -12.99 -8.79 -1.47
CA GLY A 285 -11.75 -8.47 -0.76
C GLY A 285 -10.50 -9.18 -1.27
N ARG A 286 -10.60 -9.89 -2.41
CA ARG A 286 -9.45 -10.55 -3.02
C ARG A 286 -8.68 -9.62 -3.95
N LEU A 287 -7.38 -9.49 -3.72
CA LEU A 287 -6.41 -8.93 -4.68
C LEU A 287 -5.83 -10.08 -5.50
N LYS A 288 -6.06 -10.09 -6.82
CA LYS A 288 -5.67 -11.19 -7.71
C LYS A 288 -5.03 -10.71 -9.01
N SER A 289 -4.16 -11.53 -9.56
CA SER A 289 -3.66 -11.37 -10.93
C SER A 289 -4.79 -11.61 -11.95
N LYS A 290 -4.86 -10.80 -13.01
CA LYS A 290 -5.76 -11.01 -14.16
C LYS A 290 -5.23 -12.07 -15.12
N HIS A 291 -3.90 -12.13 -15.26
CA HIS A 291 -3.15 -13.04 -16.13
C HIS A 291 -1.75 -13.27 -15.53
N SER A 292 -0.91 -14.08 -16.20
CA SER A 292 0.49 -14.26 -15.79
C SER A 292 1.23 -12.93 -15.74
N LEU A 293 1.97 -12.70 -14.65
CA LEU A 293 2.67 -11.44 -14.41
C LEU A 293 3.84 -11.27 -15.39
N SER A 294 3.97 -10.07 -15.94
CA SER A 294 4.95 -9.78 -16.98
C SER A 294 6.39 -9.75 -16.44
N LYS A 295 6.58 -9.40 -15.17
CA LYS A 295 7.87 -9.13 -14.52
C LYS A 295 8.03 -9.89 -13.19
N PRO A 296 9.27 -10.07 -12.71
CA PRO A 296 9.53 -10.65 -11.41
C PRO A 296 8.89 -9.85 -10.27
N LEU A 297 8.34 -10.55 -9.29
CA LEU A 297 7.54 -9.96 -8.22
C LEU A 297 8.41 -9.62 -7.00
N LEU A 298 8.30 -8.40 -6.45
CA LEU A 298 8.86 -8.07 -5.14
C LEU A 298 7.82 -8.32 -4.04
N THR A 299 6.62 -7.74 -4.20
CA THR A 299 5.54 -7.91 -3.24
C THR A 299 4.15 -7.81 -3.85
N VAL A 300 3.20 -8.50 -3.23
CA VAL A 300 1.75 -8.27 -3.34
C VAL A 300 1.26 -8.06 -1.92
N THR A 301 0.69 -6.89 -1.62
CA THR A 301 0.31 -6.51 -0.27
C THR A 301 -1.09 -5.93 -0.22
N LEU A 302 -1.82 -6.25 0.84
CA LEU A 302 -3.04 -5.57 1.23
C LEU A 302 -2.73 -4.80 2.52
N PHE A 303 -2.59 -3.48 2.39
CA PHE A 303 -2.20 -2.60 3.48
C PHE A 303 -3.44 -1.97 4.12
N GLY A 304 -3.82 -2.43 5.32
CA GLY A 304 -4.98 -1.96 6.06
C GLY A 304 -4.65 -0.93 7.14
N ARG A 305 -5.46 0.13 7.23
CA ARG A 305 -5.43 1.11 8.32
C ARG A 305 -6.67 1.00 9.19
N HIS A 306 -6.46 0.82 10.49
CA HIS A 306 -7.54 0.78 11.47
C HIS A 306 -7.47 2.07 12.32
N TYR A 307 -7.97 3.17 11.75
CA TYR A 307 -7.78 4.52 12.29
C TYR A 307 -8.34 4.67 13.72
N GLU A 308 -9.43 3.97 14.04
CA GLU A 308 -10.09 3.97 15.35
C GLU A 308 -9.24 3.33 16.46
N LYS A 309 -8.24 2.52 16.07
CA LYS A 309 -7.27 1.90 16.98
C LYS A 309 -5.99 2.73 17.12
N ASP A 310 -5.87 3.88 16.45
CA ASP A 310 -4.73 4.77 16.62
C ASP A 310 -4.80 5.43 18.01
N PRO A 311 -3.69 5.46 18.77
CA PRO A 311 -3.64 6.23 20.01
C PRO A 311 -3.69 7.74 19.71
N PRO A 312 -4.10 8.56 20.69
CA PRO A 312 -4.06 10.01 20.56
C PRO A 312 -2.67 10.51 20.15
N HIS A 313 -2.63 11.52 19.28
CA HIS A 313 -1.37 12.07 18.80
C HIS A 313 -0.58 12.70 19.97
N PRO A 314 0.63 12.20 20.30
CA PRO A 314 1.31 12.55 21.55
C PRO A 314 1.77 14.02 21.63
N LEU A 315 1.89 14.69 20.48
CA LEU A 315 2.30 16.10 20.39
C LEU A 315 1.12 17.06 20.21
N ARG A 316 -0.12 16.56 20.17
CA ARG A 316 -1.34 17.37 20.19
C ARG A 316 -1.95 17.24 21.58
N THR A 317 -1.37 17.92 22.56
CA THR A 317 -2.04 18.10 23.85
C THR A 317 -3.25 19.00 23.63
N SER A 318 -4.44 18.49 23.97
CA SER A 318 -5.66 19.27 24.14
C SER A 318 -5.34 20.46 25.05
N ILE A 319 -5.48 21.68 24.53
CA ILE A 319 -5.53 22.89 25.37
C ILE A 319 -6.96 23.06 25.84
#